data_AF-A0A8T5TMG9-F1
#
_entry.id   AF-A0A8T5TMG9-F1
#
_cell.length_a   1.000
_cell.length_b   1.000
_cell.length_c   1.000
_cell.angle_alpha   90.00
_cell.angle_beta   90.00
_cell.angle_gamma   90.00
#
_symmetry.space_group_name_H-M   'P 1'
#
loop_
_entity.id
_entity.type
_entity.pdbx_description
1 polymer ?
#
loop_
_entity_poly.entity_id
_entity_poly.type
_entity_poly.pdbx_seq_one_letter_code
_entity_poly.pdbx_strand_id
1 'polypeptide(L)' 'MNSETCTGCGTCIDRCQMNALTLVDDISTVSRDNCIGCGACVPTCPTDAIQLRKKENEIIPPKDWDALYAEILNKK' A
#
# COMPACT_ATOMS: atom_id res chain seq x y z
N MET A 1 9.62 3.06 -2.37
CA MET A 1 10.63 3.58 -1.42
C MET A 1 11.85 3.91 -2.23
N ASN A 2 12.42 5.10 -2.05
CA ASN A 2 13.74 5.43 -2.54
C ASN A 2 14.75 5.11 -1.44
N SER A 3 15.67 4.18 -1.70
CA SER A 3 16.70 3.77 -0.74
C SER A 3 17.80 4.82 -0.54
N GLU A 4 18.00 5.74 -1.50
CA GLU A 4 19.03 6.79 -1.41
C GLU A 4 18.62 7.93 -0.48
N THR A 5 17.32 8.18 -0.32
CA THR A 5 16.79 9.26 0.51
C THR A 5 16.12 8.77 1.81
N CYS A 6 15.91 7.47 1.96
CA CYS A 6 15.40 6.88 3.19
C CYS A 6 16.51 6.88 4.25
N THR A 7 16.20 7.40 5.43
CA THR A 7 17.15 7.49 6.56
C THR A 7 16.90 6.44 7.65
N GLY A 8 15.95 5.53 7.43
CA GLY A 8 15.57 4.53 8.44
C GLY A 8 14.85 5.07 9.67
N CYS A 9 14.38 6.33 9.66
CA CYS A 9 13.81 7.00 10.83
C CYS A 9 12.57 6.35 11.47
N GLY A 10 11.90 5.43 10.77
CA GLY A 10 10.78 4.65 11.32
C GLY A 10 9.43 5.36 11.40
N THR A 11 9.33 6.67 11.16
CA THR A 11 8.06 7.42 11.27
C THR A 11 6.92 6.83 10.42
N CYS A 12 7.24 6.28 9.25
CA CYS A 12 6.26 5.64 8.39
C CYS A 12 5.74 4.30 8.96
N ILE A 13 6.57 3.59 9.74
CA ILE A 13 6.22 2.34 10.43
C ILE A 13 5.18 2.65 11.51
N ASP A 14 5.46 3.63 12.38
CA ASP A 14 4.55 4.05 13.45
C ASP A 14 3.20 4.54 12.92
N ARG A 15 3.22 5.19 11.74
CA ARG A 15 2.00 5.70 11.11
C ARG A 15 1.15 4.60 10.49
N CYS A 16 1.73 3.45 10.17
CA CYS A 16 1.07 2.41 9.40
C CYS A 16 0.10 1.57 10.24
N GLN A 17 -1.21 1.78 10.05
CA GLN A 17 -2.24 1.02 10.77
C GLN A 17 -2.35 -0.46 10.34
N MET A 18 -1.72 -0.82 9.22
CA MET A 18 -1.77 -2.18 8.67
C MET A 18 -0.51 -2.99 8.98
N ASN A 19 0.45 -2.43 9.74
CA ASN A 19 1.77 -3.02 9.98
C ASN A 19 2.44 -3.49 8.67
N ALA A 20 2.28 -2.71 7.60
CA ALA A 20 2.76 -3.04 6.26
C ALA A 20 4.20 -2.56 6.01
N LEU A 21 4.84 -1.92 7.00
CA LEU A 21 6.18 -1.36 6.89
C LEU A 21 7.08 -1.98 7.96
N THR A 22 8.28 -2.36 7.58
CA THR A 22 9.34 -2.87 8.48
C THR A 22 10.68 -2.24 8.13
N LEU A 23 11.65 -2.30 9.04
CA LEU A 23 13.02 -1.88 8.76
C LEU A 23 13.86 -3.10 8.34
N VAL A 24 14.53 -3.02 7.19
CA VAL A 24 15.46 -4.03 6.68
C VAL A 24 16.70 -3.29 6.19
N ASP A 25 17.87 -3.62 6.74
CA ASP A 25 19.15 -2.97 6.43
C ASP A 25 19.07 -1.43 6.51
N ASP A 26 18.49 -0.92 7.60
CA ASP A 26 18.24 0.51 7.85
C ASP A 26 17.35 1.23 6.82
N ILE A 27 16.73 0.49 5.91
CA ILE A 27 15.77 1.02 4.93
C ILE A 27 14.36 0.51 5.24
N SER A 28 13.40 1.44 5.21
CA SER A 28 11.99 1.07 5.37
C SER A 28 11.50 0.29 4.15
N THR A 29 10.97 -0.92 4.36
CA THR A 29 10.46 -1.81 3.33
C THR A 29 8.96 -1.99 3.47
N VAL A 30 8.22 -1.99 2.35
CA VAL A 30 6.76 -2.13 2.31
C VAL A 30 6.37 -3.55 1.92
N SER A 31 5.64 -4.25 2.79
CA SER A 31 4.91 -5.47 2.44
C SER A 31 3.68 -5.11 1.60
N ARG A 32 3.67 -5.51 0.32
CA ARG A 32 2.58 -5.20 -0.61
C ARG A 32 1.29 -5.97 -0.32
N ASP A 33 1.39 -7.11 0.36
CA ASP A 33 0.24 -7.92 0.71
C ASP A 33 -0.59 -7.27 1.83
N ASN A 34 0.07 -6.58 2.75
CA ASN A 34 -0.58 -5.85 3.85
C ASN A 34 -0.89 -4.39 3.49
N CYS A 35 -0.19 -3.83 2.51
CA CYS A 35 -0.36 -2.44 2.12
C CYS A 35 -1.64 -2.23 1.31
N ILE A 36 -2.63 -1.59 1.94
CA ILE A 36 -3.90 -1.24 1.29
C ILE A 36 -3.84 0.05 0.46
N GLY A 37 -2.71 0.75 0.45
CA GLY A 37 -2.54 1.97 -0.33
C GLY A 37 -3.22 3.23 0.24
N CYS A 38 -3.43 3.31 1.56
CA CYS A 38 -4.10 4.46 2.19
C CYS A 38 -3.28 5.77 2.14
N GLY A 39 -1.96 5.69 1.90
CA GLY A 39 -1.09 6.87 1.74
C GLY A 39 -0.72 7.61 3.02
N ALA A 40 -1.13 7.15 4.21
CA ALA A 40 -0.85 7.84 5.48
C ALA A 40 0.65 8.03 5.77
N CYS A 41 1.51 7.16 5.22
CA CYS A 41 2.96 7.20 5.38
C CYS A 41 3.66 8.28 4.53
N VAL A 42 3.03 8.74 3.44
CA VAL A 42 3.63 9.69 2.49
C VAL A 42 3.87 11.06 3.13
N PRO A 43 2.86 11.76 3.68
CA PRO A 43 3.06 13.09 4.25
C PRO A 43 3.90 13.09 5.54
N THR A 44 4.11 11.93 6.16
CA THR A 44 4.90 11.80 7.40
C THR A 44 6.39 11.56 7.15
N CYS A 45 6.80 11.29 5.91
CA CYS A 45 8.19 11.00 5.60
C CYS A 45 8.98 12.33 5.51
N PRO A 46 9.94 12.58 6.41
CA PRO A 46 10.65 13.88 6.44
C PRO A 46 11.57 14.10 5.24
N THR A 47 11.89 13.05 4.48
CA THR A 47 12.79 13.08 3.32
C THR A 47 12.09 12.74 2.00
N ASP A 48 10.75 12.65 2.00
CA ASP A 48 9.95 12.28 0.83
C ASP A 48 10.38 10.95 0.16
N ALA A 49 11.01 10.05 0.92
CA ALA A 49 11.54 8.78 0.42
C ALA A 49 10.45 7.77 0.01
N ILE A 50 9.21 7.95 0.47
CA ILE A 50 8.08 7.08 0.16
C ILE A 50 7.01 7.81 -0.67
N GLN A 51 6.51 7.15 -1.71
CA GLN A 51 5.51 7.70 -2.61
C GLN A 51 4.44 6.64 -2.92
N LEU A 52 3.20 7.10 -3.09
CA LEU A 52 2.10 6.26 -3.56
C LEU A 52 2.14 6.20 -5.09
N ARG A 53 1.82 5.04 -5.66
CA ARG A 53 1.67 4.83 -7.10
C ARG A 53 0.37 4.09 -7.38
N LYS A 54 -0.37 4.52 -8.40
CA LYS A 54 -1.56 3.81 -8.85
C LYS A 54 -1.11 2.45 -9.41
N LYS A 55 -1.84 1.38 -9.08
CA LYS A 55 -1.65 0.08 -9.72
C LYS A 55 -1.97 0.20 -11.20
N GLU A 56 -1.25 -0.53 -12.04
CA GLU A 56 -1.47 -0.54 -13.49
C GLU A 56 -2.87 -1.08 -13.84
N ASN A 57 -3.30 -2.14 -13.15
CA ASN A 57 -4.62 -2.74 -13.31
C ASN A 57 -5.58 -2.23 -12.24
N GLU A 58 -6.68 -1.65 -12.69
CA GLU A 58 -7.79 -1.22 -11.83
C GLU A 58 -8.87 -2.32 -11.83
N ILE A 59 -9.13 -2.90 -10.67
CA ILE A 59 -10.22 -3.85 -10.49
C ILE A 59 -11.47 -3.02 -10.21
N ILE A 60 -12.38 -2.97 -11.18
CA ILE A 60 -13.65 -2.27 -11.03
C ILE A 60 -14.60 -3.20 -10.26
N PRO A 61 -15.07 -2.82 -9.06
CA PRO A 61 -16.06 -3.64 -8.36
C PRO A 61 -17.37 -3.67 -9.14
N PRO A 62 -18.15 -4.76 -9.05
CA PRO A 62 -19.47 -4.83 -9.64
C PRO A 62 -20.34 -3.67 -9.15
N LYS A 63 -21.15 -3.13 -10.05
CA LYS A 63 -21.97 -1.94 -9.79
C LYS A 63 -23.02 -2.18 -8.70
N ASP A 64 -23.51 -3.41 -8.60
CA ASP A 64 -24.56 -3.83 -7.69
C ASP A 64 -24.42 -5.32 -7.33
N TRP A 65 -25.31 -5.76 -6.44
CA TRP A 65 -25.35 -7.15 -5.97
C TRP A 65 -25.68 -8.13 -7.10
N ASP A 66 -26.56 -7.77 -8.02
CA ASP A 66 -26.96 -8.66 -9.12
C ASP A 66 -25.77 -8.95 -10.05
N ALA A 67 -25.01 -7.91 -10.42
CA ALA A 67 -23.79 -8.07 -11.19
C ALA A 67 -22.73 -8.91 -10.45
N LEU A 68 -22.54 -8.68 -9.15
CA LEU A 68 -21.61 -9.45 -8.33
C LEU A 68 -21.99 -10.94 -8.29
N TYR A 69 -23.25 -11.25 -8.00
CA TYR A 69 -23.71 -12.64 -7.91
C TYR A 69 -23.63 -13.35 -9.27
N ALA A 70 -23.96 -12.66 -10.38
CA ALA A 70 -23.79 -13.22 -11.72
C ALA A 70 -22.32 -13.59 -12.01
N GLU A 71 -21.36 -12.72 -11.66
CA GLU A 71 -19.93 -13.01 -11.82
C GLU A 71 -19.48 -14.21 -10.97
N ILE A 72 -19.91 -14.29 -9.71
CA ILE A 72 -19.54 -15.40 -8.81
C ILE A 72 -20.07 -16.74 -9.33
N LEU A 73 -21.33 -16.77 -9.78
CA LEU A 73 -21.96 -17.99 -10.29
C LEU A 73 -21.36 -18.47 -11.61
N ASN A 74 -20.88 -17.54 -12.46
CA ASN A 74 -20.26 -17.82 -13.75
C ASN A 74 -18.77 -18.20 -13.67
N LYS A 75 -18.11 -18.00 -12.52
CA LYS A 75 -16.70 -18.39 -12.29
C LYS A 75 -16.49 -19.87 -11.91
N LYS A 76 -17.50 -20.72 -12.12
CA LYS A 76 -17.38 -22.18 -11.97
C LYS A 76 -16.74 -22.84 -13.18
#